data_AF-A0AAW1TXT0-F1
#
_entry.id   AF-A0AAW1TXT0-F1
#
_cell.length_a   1.000
_cell.length_b   1.000
_cell.length_c   1.000
_cell.angle_alpha   90.00
_cell.angle_beta   90.00
_cell.angle_gamma   90.00
#
_symmetry.space_group_name_H-M   'P 1'
#
loop_
_entity.id
_entity.type
_entity.pdbx_description
1 polymer ?
#
loop_
_entity_poly.entity_id
_entity_poly.type
_entity_poly.pdbx_seq_one_letter_code
_entity_poly.pdbx_strand_id
1 'polypeptide(L)'
;MLIFDANKTNNANKPQAFCIFEYVYFTKPNSIFEGQEVYEVRLECGRQLAKEWSIEADVVGSVPESGNAAAHGYSQQMVRISPGLPVINKTHERGITLAGNNKI
;
A
#
# COMPACT_ATOMS: atom_id res chain seq x y z
N MET A 1 -19.04 -12.65 0.86
CA MET A 1 -18.49 -11.46 0.16
C MET A 1 -17.89 -11.99 -1.12
N LEU A 2 -18.50 -11.64 -2.26
CA LEU A 2 -18.25 -12.32 -3.53
C LEU A 2 -16.83 -12.02 -3.99
N ILE A 3 -15.91 -12.95 -3.77
CA ILE A 3 -14.74 -13.06 -4.64
C ILE A 3 -15.33 -13.46 -5.98
N PHE A 4 -15.30 -12.55 -6.95
CA PHE A 4 -15.52 -12.94 -8.34
C PHE A 4 -14.36 -13.86 -8.71
N ASP A 5 -14.58 -15.17 -8.54
CA ASP A 5 -13.78 -16.17 -9.23
C ASP A 5 -13.91 -15.88 -10.73
N ALA A 6 -12.89 -15.23 -11.31
CA ALA A 6 -12.73 -15.12 -12.76
C ALA A 6 -12.61 -16.52 -13.41
N ASN A 7 -12.47 -17.57 -12.59
CA ASN A 7 -12.39 -18.96 -13.01
C ASN A 7 -13.74 -19.60 -13.40
N LYS A 8 -14.62 -18.83 -14.06
CA LYS A 8 -15.86 -19.37 -14.64
C LYS A 8 -16.16 -18.86 -16.05
N THR A 9 -15.16 -18.82 -16.92
CA THR A 9 -15.42 -18.99 -18.37
C THR A 9 -14.32 -19.83 -19.03
N ASN A 10 -14.67 -21.05 -19.42
CA ASN A 10 -13.86 -21.92 -20.28
C ASN A 10 -13.80 -21.32 -21.71
N ASN A 11 -13.00 -20.28 -21.92
CA ASN A 11 -12.68 -19.80 -23.27
C ASN A 11 -11.19 -19.42 -23.34
N ALA A 12 -10.40 -20.34 -23.90
CA ALA A 12 -8.94 -20.29 -23.98
C ALA A 12 -8.38 -19.11 -24.81
N ASN A 13 -9.23 -18.20 -25.31
CA ASN A 13 -8.84 -17.14 -26.25
C ASN A 13 -9.38 -15.75 -25.87
N LYS A 14 -9.77 -15.53 -24.60
CA LYS A 14 -10.11 -14.19 -24.10
C LYS A 14 -9.09 -13.73 -23.05
N PRO A 15 -8.59 -12.47 -23.13
CA PRO A 15 -7.74 -11.93 -22.08
C PRO A 15 -8.50 -11.93 -20.76
N GLN A 16 -7.88 -12.48 -19.71
CA GLN A 16 -8.42 -12.42 -18.36
C GLN A 16 -8.39 -10.97 -17.90
N ALA A 17 -9.53 -10.47 -17.43
CA ALA A 17 -9.67 -9.13 -16.88
C ALA A 17 -10.18 -9.24 -15.45
N PHE A 18 -9.45 -8.63 -14.52
CA PHE A 18 -9.81 -8.57 -13.11
C PHE A 18 -10.17 -7.15 -12.70
N CYS A 19 -10.92 -7.03 -11.60
CA CYS A 19 -11.30 -5.73 -11.06
C CYS A 19 -10.13 -5.11 -10.29
N ILE A 20 -9.62 -3.97 -10.77
CA ILE A 20 -8.56 -3.23 -10.08
C ILE A 20 -8.96 -2.79 -8.66
N PHE A 21 -10.26 -2.62 -8.38
CA PHE A 21 -10.74 -2.23 -7.05
C PHE A 21 -10.51 -3.31 -5.98
N GLU A 22 -10.19 -4.55 -6.36
CA GLU A 22 -9.73 -5.55 -5.41
C GLU A 22 -8.42 -5.11 -4.75
N TYR A 23 -7.45 -4.65 -5.55
CA TYR A 23 -6.20 -4.09 -5.04
C TYR A 23 -6.41 -2.77 -4.31
N VAL A 24 -7.31 -1.89 -4.76
CA VAL A 24 -7.50 -0.57 -4.15
C VAL A 24 -8.20 -0.65 -2.79
N TYR A 25 -9.23 -1.49 -2.66
CA TYR A 25 -10.13 -1.40 -1.50
C TYR A 25 -10.71 -2.72 -1.01
N PHE A 26 -11.27 -3.56 -1.89
CA PHE A 26 -12.14 -4.66 -1.47
C PHE A 26 -11.41 -5.82 -0.82
N THR A 27 -10.26 -6.22 -1.37
CA THR A 27 -9.48 -7.33 -0.82
C THR A 27 -8.73 -6.87 0.43
N LYS A 28 -8.64 -7.76 1.43
CA LYS A 28 -7.88 -7.47 2.66
C LYS A 28 -6.38 -7.37 2.35
N PRO A 29 -5.62 -6.50 3.03
CA PRO A 29 -4.19 -6.32 2.75
C PRO A 29 -3.38 -7.62 2.91
N ASN A 30 -3.76 -8.51 3.83
CA ASN A 30 -3.08 -9.78 4.07
C ASN A 30 -3.50 -10.92 3.10
N SER A 31 -4.18 -10.60 2.01
CA SER A 31 -4.61 -11.58 1.00
C SER A 31 -3.70 -11.56 -0.22
N ILE A 32 -3.61 -12.70 -0.90
CA ILE A 32 -2.95 -12.83 -2.19
C ILE A 32 -4.04 -12.79 -3.26
N PHE A 33 -3.94 -11.84 -4.19
CA PHE A 33 -4.85 -11.68 -5.33
C PHE A 33 -4.01 -11.73 -6.61
N GLU A 34 -4.40 -12.54 -7.60
CA GLU A 34 -3.64 -12.74 -8.86
C GLU A 34 -2.13 -13.00 -8.65
N GLY A 35 -1.78 -13.74 -7.59
CA GLY A 35 -0.39 -14.06 -7.26
C GLY A 35 0.42 -12.93 -6.62
N GLN A 36 -0.20 -11.79 -6.32
CA GLN A 36 0.43 -10.65 -5.66
C GLN A 36 -0.19 -10.42 -4.27
N GLU A 37 0.65 -10.09 -3.29
CA GLU A 37 0.15 -9.64 -1.98
C GLU A 37 -0.47 -8.26 -2.11
N VAL A 38 -1.73 -8.12 -1.67
CA VAL A 38 -2.46 -6.85 -1.80
C VAL A 38 -1.80 -5.72 -1.00
N TYR A 39 -1.20 -6.01 0.16
CA TYR A 39 -0.45 -5.03 0.93
C TYR A 39 0.73 -4.45 0.13
N GLU A 40 1.55 -5.30 -0.49
CA GLU A 40 2.72 -4.87 -1.28
C GLU A 40 2.31 -4.06 -2.50
N VAL A 41 1.22 -4.44 -3.18
CA VAL A 41 0.70 -3.66 -4.32
C VAL A 41 0.30 -2.25 -3.85
N ARG A 42 -0.43 -2.12 -2.74
CA ARG A 42 -0.82 -0.82 -2.19
C ARG A 42 0.39 0.01 -1.74
N LEU A 43 1.41 -0.66 -1.17
CA LEU A 43 2.66 -0.04 -0.77
C LEU A 43 3.39 0.57 -1.98
N GLU A 44 3.51 -0.18 -3.07
CA GLU A 44 4.14 0.30 -4.29
C GLU A 44 3.34 1.43 -4.94
N CYS A 45 2.00 1.38 -4.93
CA CYS A 45 1.18 2.51 -5.39
C CYS A 45 1.53 3.80 -4.64
N GLY A 46 1.73 3.72 -3.31
CA GLY A 46 2.18 4.85 -2.51
C GLY A 46 3.55 5.38 -2.90
N ARG A 47 4.51 4.49 -3.16
CA ARG A 47 5.86 4.87 -3.63
C ARG A 47 5.79 5.52 -5.00
N GLN A 48 5.03 4.96 -5.93
CA GLN A 48 4.85 5.52 -7.27
C GLN A 48 4.26 6.92 -7.19
N LEU A 49 3.24 7.13 -6.33
CA LEU A 49 2.68 8.47 -6.10
C LEU A 49 3.73 9.47 -5.60
N ALA A 50 4.62 9.07 -4.67
CA ALA A 50 5.69 9.94 -4.19
C ALA A 50 6.78 10.23 -5.24
N LYS A 51 6.99 9.32 -6.21
CA LYS A 51 7.91 9.55 -7.34
C LYS A 51 7.32 10.52 -8.36
N GLU A 52 6.02 10.38 -8.66
CA GLU A 52 5.30 11.26 -9.59
C GLU A 52 5.10 12.65 -9.00
N TRP A 53 4.71 12.70 -7.72
CA TRP A 53 4.43 13.94 -7.04
C TRP A 53 4.87 13.88 -5.59
N SER A 54 6.14 14.22 -5.38
CA SER A 54 6.67 14.44 -4.03
C SER A 54 6.36 15.87 -3.57
N ILE A 55 6.02 16.01 -2.28
CA ILE A 55 5.91 17.30 -1.60
C ILE A 55 6.78 17.29 -0.36
N GLU A 56 7.25 18.47 0.03
CA GLU A 56 7.90 18.68 1.31
C GLU A 56 6.85 18.72 2.42
N ALA A 57 6.86 17.71 3.30
CA ALA A 57 5.95 17.61 4.43
C ALA A 57 6.64 16.99 5.66
N ASP A 58 6.19 17.39 6.85
CA ASP A 58 6.70 16.84 8.12
C ASP A 58 6.06 15.50 8.48
N VAL A 59 4.79 15.30 8.10
CA VAL A 59 3.98 14.14 8.48
C VAL A 59 3.15 13.66 7.28
N VAL A 60 3.07 12.34 7.14
CA VAL A 60 2.15 11.66 6.23
C VAL A 60 1.11 10.90 7.05
N GLY A 61 -0.16 11.15 6.78
CA GLY A 61 -1.28 10.44 7.40
C GLY A 61 -2.03 9.56 6.41
N SER A 62 -2.58 8.45 6.88
CA SER A 62 -3.55 7.64 6.14
C SER A 62 -4.97 7.88 6.65
N VAL A 63 -5.93 7.67 5.75
CA VAL A 63 -7.32 7.37 6.15
C VAL A 63 -7.41 5.85 6.36
N PRO A 64 -7.80 5.38 7.56
CA PRO A 64 -7.93 3.96 7.83
C PRO A 64 -9.05 3.31 7.00
N GLU A 65 -8.96 2.05 6.61
CA GLU A 65 -7.89 1.05 6.84
C GLU A 65 -7.09 0.76 5.55
N SER A 66 -7.73 0.92 4.40
CA SER A 66 -7.16 0.62 3.08
C SER A 66 -6.01 1.54 2.69
N GLY A 67 -6.02 2.79 3.15
CA GLY A 67 -5.00 3.80 2.85
C GLY A 67 -3.69 3.66 3.62
N ASN A 68 -3.62 2.78 4.63
CA ASN A 68 -2.46 2.63 5.50
C ASN A 68 -1.19 2.22 4.73
N ALA A 69 -1.30 1.19 3.88
CA ALA A 69 -0.18 0.71 3.07
C ALA A 69 0.31 1.76 2.06
N ALA A 70 -0.62 2.47 1.40
CA ALA A 70 -0.27 3.52 0.44
C ALA A 70 0.43 4.71 1.12
N ALA A 71 -0.07 5.17 2.27
CA ALA A 71 0.60 6.23 3.04
C ALA A 71 1.98 5.78 3.54
N HIS A 72 2.11 4.52 3.96
CA HIS A 72 3.40 3.95 4.36
C HIS A 72 4.40 3.99 3.19
N GLY A 73 4.00 3.53 2.00
CA GLY A 73 4.85 3.54 0.81
C GLY A 73 5.22 4.94 0.36
N TYR A 74 4.27 5.88 0.39
CA TYR A 74 4.52 7.28 0.08
C TYR A 74 5.56 7.89 1.04
N SER A 75 5.42 7.64 2.34
CA SER A 75 6.34 8.17 3.37
C SER A 75 7.77 7.61 3.25
N GLN A 76 7.94 6.39 2.73
CA GLN A 76 9.25 5.79 2.49
C GLN A 76 9.97 6.43 1.31
N GLN A 77 9.22 6.94 0.32
CA GLN A 77 9.76 7.39 -0.96
C GLN A 77 9.84 8.92 -1.09
N MET A 78 9.08 9.67 -0.28
CA MET A 78 9.06 11.14 -0.32
C MET A 78 10.39 11.78 0.12
N VAL A 79 10.67 12.98 -0.41
CA VAL A 79 11.81 13.81 0.02
C VAL A 79 11.49 14.45 1.38
N ARG A 80 12.44 14.36 2.33
CA ARG A 80 12.26 14.84 3.70
C ARG A 80 12.86 16.23 3.87
N ILE A 81 12.12 17.12 4.55
CA ILE A 81 12.57 18.48 4.91
C ILE A 81 13.74 18.43 5.89
N SER A 82 13.76 17.44 6.79
CA SER A 82 14.79 17.30 7.82
C SER A 82 15.41 15.89 7.78
N PRO A 83 16.69 15.76 7.38
CA PRO A 83 17.39 14.48 7.35
C PRO A 83 17.67 14.00 8.78
N GLY A 84 16.66 13.47 9.45
CA GLY A 84 16.75 12.99 10.83
C GLY A 84 15.43 12.74 11.53
N LEU A 85 14.30 13.26 11.02
CA LEU A 85 13.01 13.04 11.66
C LEU A 85 12.48 11.64 11.33
N PRO A 86 12.20 10.74 12.29
CA PRO A 86 11.76 9.38 11.97
C PRO A 86 10.41 9.36 11.23
N VAL A 87 10.21 8.38 10.33
CA VAL A 87 8.89 8.15 9.73
C VAL A 87 7.95 7.69 10.86
N ILE A 88 6.94 8.49 11.20
CA ILE A 88 5.94 8.09 12.19
C ILE A 88 4.93 7.13 11.56
N ASN A 89 5.24 5.85 11.53
CA ASN A 89 4.29 4.82 11.13
C ASN A 89 3.41 4.47 12.33
N LYS A 90 2.27 5.14 12.47
CA LYS A 90 1.27 4.79 13.49
C LYS A 90 0.39 3.65 12.97
N THR A 91 0.92 2.43 12.94
CA THR A 91 0.09 1.24 12.74
C THR A 91 -0.72 1.02 14.01
N HIS A 92 -2.05 0.94 13.90
CA HIS A 92 -3.01 1.00 15.02
C HIS A 92 -2.86 -0.13 16.08
N GLU A 93 -1.94 -1.08 15.93
CA GLU A 93 -1.86 -2.25 16.83
C GLU A 93 -0.52 -2.49 17.52
N ARG A 94 0.57 -1.80 17.17
CA ARG A 94 1.84 -1.90 17.90
C ARG A 94 2.54 -0.56 17.87
N GLY A 95 3.19 -0.22 18.99
CA GLY A 95 3.83 1.07 19.23
C GLY A 95 4.67 1.59 18.06
N ILE A 96 4.85 2.91 18.05
CA ILE A 96 5.69 3.71 17.15
C ILE A 96 6.92 2.91 16.70
N THR A 97 6.84 2.31 15.51
CA THR A 97 7.99 1.62 14.91
C THR A 97 8.68 2.62 14.02
N LEU A 98 9.76 3.20 14.54
CA LEU A 98 10.64 4.09 13.79
C LEU A 98 11.33 3.24 12.71
N ALA A 99 10.98 3.45 11.45
CA ALA A 99 11.68 2.85 10.31
C ALA A 99 13.02 3.59 10.13
N GLY A 100 13.94 3.32 11.04
CA GLY A 100 15.30 3.82 11.06
C GLY A 100 16.10 2.87 11.92
N ASN A 101 17.14 2.28 11.35
CA ASN A 101 18.02 1.32 12.01
C ASN A 101 18.61 1.91 13.30
N ASN A 102 17.94 1.74 14.43
CA ASN A 102 18.54 1.46 15.72
C ASN A 102 17.43 1.14 16.72
N LYS A 103 17.46 -0.09 17.24
CA LYS A 103 16.91 -0.39 18.56
C LYS A 103 17.58 0.57 19.55
N ILE A 104 16.77 1.29 20.31
CA ILE A 104 17.12 1.72 21.66
C ILE A 104 16.11 1.08 22.59
#